data_AF-A0A3B8LHU1-F1
#
_entry.id   AF-A0A3B8LHU1-F1
#
_cell.length_a   1.000
_cell.length_b   1.000
_cell.length_c   1.000
_cell.angle_alpha   90.00
_cell.angle_beta   90.00
_cell.angle_gamma   90.00
#
_symmetry.space_group_name_H-M   'P 1'
#
loop_
_entity.id
_entity.type
_entity.pdbx_description
1 polymer ?
#
loop_
_entity_poly.entity_id
_entity_poly.type
_entity_poly.pdbx_seq_one_letter_code
_entity_poly.pdbx_strand_id
1 'polypeptide(L)'
;MSAPVLSIKSKPGELIELFRWSSEPVCVIDRAEVVCAMNPKARELFGTLSSFEEVRFSHLFQKGIMFAARDAWELLAGQTKEASFDAPPASKDGAYTWYSWRLITISDRYLWLMGCVQQEQDKIVQTLKEEVARLRGFIDHAGDLFFAHDMEGQIVDVNRAAYECLGYTREELLALPVSELDPSIKRSQLGGIWKRMTPGEAITVESHHRRKDGSLCPMELRLMLFGPDHDLRMMAVARDITQRREADEAKKLLTQELRETRDAALKANKFKSIFLANMSHELRTPLNAIIGYTE
;
A
#
# COMPACT_ATOMS: atom_id res chain seq x y z
N MET A 1 1.58 -36.59 -16.51
CA MET A 1 0.53 -37.34 -15.78
C MET A 1 -0.74 -36.53 -15.88
N SER A 2 -1.64 -36.97 -16.75
CA SER A 2 -2.91 -36.30 -17.05
C SER A 2 -3.87 -36.49 -15.88
N ALA A 3 -4.45 -35.42 -15.37
CA ALA A 3 -5.46 -35.49 -14.31
C ALA A 3 -6.61 -36.42 -14.76
N PRO A 4 -7.14 -37.28 -13.87
CA PRO A 4 -8.26 -38.12 -14.23
C PRO A 4 -9.47 -37.21 -14.47
N VAL A 5 -9.94 -37.16 -15.72
CA VAL A 5 -11.24 -36.60 -16.06
C VAL A 5 -12.26 -37.40 -15.24
N LEU A 6 -12.81 -36.79 -14.20
CA LEU A 6 -13.91 -37.33 -13.42
C LEU A 6 -15.02 -37.71 -14.41
N SER A 7 -15.16 -39.02 -14.67
CA SER A 7 -16.31 -39.56 -15.37
C SER A 7 -17.49 -39.39 -14.44
N ILE A 8 -18.16 -38.24 -14.53
CA ILE A 8 -19.46 -38.01 -13.91
C ILE A 8 -20.43 -38.93 -14.64
N LYS A 9 -20.53 -40.20 -14.21
CA LYS A 9 -21.71 -41.03 -14.45
C LYS A 9 -22.82 -40.46 -13.56
N SER A 10 -23.34 -39.29 -13.93
CA SER A 10 -24.38 -38.61 -13.17
C SER A 10 -25.60 -39.51 -13.04
N LYS A 11 -25.97 -39.89 -11.82
CA LYS A 11 -27.34 -40.27 -11.54
C LYS A 11 -28.20 -39.00 -11.67
N PRO A 12 -29.42 -39.06 -12.24
CA PRO A 12 -30.26 -37.88 -12.42
C PRO A 12 -30.45 -37.03 -11.14
N GLY A 13 -30.44 -37.66 -9.96
CA GLY A 13 -30.57 -36.98 -8.66
C GLY A 13 -29.40 -36.06 -8.28
N GLU A 14 -28.15 -36.38 -8.65
CA GLU A 14 -26.98 -35.58 -8.25
C GLU A 14 -26.91 -34.25 -9.02
N LEU A 15 -27.32 -34.25 -10.30
CA LEU A 15 -27.44 -33.04 -11.10
C LEU A 15 -28.57 -32.13 -10.62
N ILE A 16 -29.67 -32.71 -10.10
CA ILE A 16 -30.78 -31.95 -9.51
C ILE A 16 -30.32 -31.23 -8.23
N GLU A 17 -29.51 -31.89 -7.40
CA GLU A 17 -28.93 -31.27 -6.21
C GLU A 17 -27.94 -30.15 -6.58
N LEU A 18 -27.04 -30.37 -7.54
CA LEU A 18 -26.13 -29.31 -8.02
C LEU A 18 -26.89 -28.10 -8.57
N PHE A 19 -27.94 -28.33 -9.35
CA PHE A 19 -28.82 -27.27 -9.84
C PHE A 19 -29.49 -26.52 -8.68
N ARG A 20 -30.00 -27.23 -7.67
CA ARG A 20 -30.70 -26.65 -6.51
C ARG A 20 -29.78 -25.84 -5.59
N TRP A 21 -28.54 -26.29 -5.38
CA TRP A 21 -27.58 -25.68 -4.46
C TRP A 21 -26.60 -24.70 -5.10
N SER A 22 -26.67 -24.48 -6.41
CA SER A 22 -25.84 -23.47 -7.08
C SER A 22 -26.04 -22.09 -6.45
N SER A 23 -24.93 -21.40 -6.16
CA SER A 23 -24.91 -20.03 -5.63
C SER A 23 -25.29 -18.98 -6.68
N GLU A 24 -25.21 -19.34 -7.96
CA GLU A 24 -25.57 -18.47 -9.09
C GLU A 24 -27.02 -18.70 -9.52
N PRO A 25 -27.71 -17.69 -10.08
CA PRO A 25 -29.00 -17.87 -10.73
C PRO A 25 -28.85 -18.76 -11.96
N VAL A 26 -29.59 -19.86 -11.97
CA VAL A 26 -29.53 -20.87 -13.00
C VAL A 26 -30.94 -21.19 -13.53
N CYS A 27 -31.09 -21.13 -14.86
CA CYS A 27 -32.32 -21.48 -15.57
C CYS A 27 -32.05 -22.60 -16.60
N VAL A 28 -33.01 -23.51 -16.77
CA VAL A 28 -33.04 -24.44 -17.90
C VAL A 28 -34.16 -24.00 -18.82
N ILE A 29 -33.85 -23.84 -20.09
CA ILE A 29 -34.80 -23.42 -21.12
C ILE A 29 -34.79 -24.42 -22.29
N ASP A 30 -35.86 -24.42 -23.08
CA ASP A 30 -35.88 -25.15 -24.35
C ASP A 30 -35.35 -24.28 -25.53
N ARG A 31 -35.26 -24.87 -26.72
CA ARG A 31 -34.88 -24.16 -27.97
C ARG A 31 -35.87 -23.07 -28.39
N ALA A 32 -37.10 -23.08 -27.88
CA ALA A 32 -38.11 -22.04 -28.11
C ALA A 32 -38.06 -20.92 -27.05
N GLU A 33 -37.02 -20.91 -26.20
CA GLU A 33 -36.77 -19.97 -25.10
C GLU A 33 -37.71 -20.13 -23.91
N VAL A 34 -38.50 -21.20 -23.82
CA VAL A 34 -39.43 -21.41 -22.72
C VAL A 34 -38.67 -21.91 -21.50
N VAL A 35 -38.92 -21.29 -20.34
CA VAL A 35 -38.28 -21.68 -19.07
C VAL A 35 -38.85 -23.00 -18.58
N CYS A 36 -38.05 -24.06 -18.65
CA CYS A 36 -38.38 -25.38 -18.15
C CYS A 36 -38.12 -25.53 -16.64
N ALA A 37 -37.06 -24.88 -16.12
CA ALA A 37 -36.72 -24.92 -14.71
C ALA A 37 -35.93 -23.68 -14.25
N MET A 38 -36.05 -23.34 -12.97
CA MET A 38 -35.24 -22.33 -12.28
C MET A 38 -34.80 -22.83 -10.91
N ASN A 39 -33.53 -22.60 -10.57
CA ASN A 39 -33.04 -22.86 -9.22
C ASN A 39 -33.53 -21.79 -8.23
N PRO A 40 -33.37 -22.01 -6.91
CA PRO A 40 -33.81 -21.04 -5.90
C PRO A 40 -33.25 -19.63 -6.11
N LYS A 41 -31.97 -19.50 -6.52
CA LYS A 41 -31.34 -18.20 -6.76
C LYS A 41 -31.92 -17.46 -7.96
N ALA A 42 -32.23 -18.16 -9.05
CA ALA A 42 -32.92 -17.58 -10.20
C ALA A 42 -34.36 -17.14 -9.86
N ARG A 43 -35.05 -17.89 -8.99
CA ARG A 43 -36.39 -17.50 -8.51
C ARG A 43 -36.36 -16.28 -7.60
N GLU A 44 -35.33 -16.13 -6.79
CA GLU A 44 -35.09 -14.90 -6.02
C GLU A 44 -34.86 -13.71 -6.97
N LEU A 45 -34.08 -13.93 -8.03
CA LEU A 45 -33.70 -12.88 -8.98
C LEU A 45 -34.85 -12.41 -9.89
N PHE A 46 -35.60 -13.34 -10.49
CA PHE A 46 -36.70 -13.05 -11.42
C PHE A 46 -38.07 -13.01 -10.75
N GLY A 47 -38.14 -13.38 -9.47
CA GLY A 47 -39.37 -13.51 -8.68
C GLY A 47 -40.12 -14.82 -8.91
N THR A 48 -41.14 -15.05 -8.07
CA THR A 48 -42.00 -16.24 -8.17
C THR A 48 -42.99 -16.09 -9.33
N LEU A 49 -42.82 -16.86 -10.39
CA LEU A 49 -43.80 -17.02 -11.46
C LEU A 49 -44.84 -18.06 -11.05
N SER A 50 -46.13 -17.73 -11.20
CA SER A 50 -47.25 -18.60 -10.78
C SER A 50 -47.41 -19.84 -11.67
N SER A 51 -46.92 -19.80 -12.91
CA SER A 51 -46.78 -20.94 -13.80
C SER A 51 -45.47 -20.83 -14.60
N PHE A 52 -44.71 -21.92 -14.68
CA PHE A 52 -43.46 -21.98 -15.45
C PHE A 52 -43.71 -22.31 -16.94
N GLU A 53 -44.91 -22.81 -17.27
CA GLU A 53 -45.17 -23.48 -18.56
C GLU A 53 -45.33 -22.54 -19.76
N GLU A 54 -45.31 -21.21 -19.60
CA GLU A 54 -45.53 -20.27 -20.72
C GLU A 54 -44.63 -19.04 -20.74
N VAL A 55 -43.59 -18.98 -19.90
CA VAL A 55 -42.72 -17.80 -19.82
C VAL A 55 -41.49 -17.96 -20.69
N ARG A 56 -41.35 -17.08 -21.70
CA ARG A 56 -40.12 -16.94 -22.48
C ARG A 56 -39.04 -16.27 -21.62
N PHE A 57 -37.84 -16.85 -21.59
CA PHE A 57 -36.71 -16.33 -20.82
C PHE A 57 -36.36 -14.89 -21.22
N SER A 58 -36.44 -14.55 -22.50
CA SER A 58 -36.25 -13.20 -23.03
C SER A 58 -37.21 -12.16 -22.45
N HIS A 59 -38.43 -12.55 -22.05
CA HIS A 59 -39.41 -11.67 -21.41
C HIS A 59 -39.09 -11.35 -19.94
N LEU A 60 -38.12 -12.04 -19.35
CA LEU A 60 -37.61 -11.74 -18.01
C LEU A 60 -36.62 -10.55 -18.01
N PHE A 61 -36.35 -9.99 -19.19
CA PHE A 61 -35.48 -8.84 -19.41
C PHE A 61 -36.29 -7.69 -20.04
N GLN A 62 -35.82 -6.45 -19.88
CA GLN A 62 -36.48 -5.30 -20.52
C GLN A 62 -36.36 -5.36 -22.05
N LYS A 63 -37.37 -4.85 -22.76
CA LYS A 63 -37.52 -4.92 -24.24
C LYS A 63 -36.31 -4.46 -25.07
N GLY A 64 -35.43 -3.61 -24.53
CA GLY A 64 -34.22 -3.12 -25.21
C GLY A 64 -33.01 -4.08 -25.18
N ILE A 65 -33.02 -5.07 -24.29
CA ILE A 65 -31.88 -5.97 -24.03
C ILE A 65 -31.93 -7.22 -24.93
N MET A 66 -33.03 -7.42 -25.68
CA MET A 66 -33.24 -8.59 -26.55
C MET A 66 -32.21 -8.72 -27.69
N PHE A 67 -31.50 -7.66 -28.07
CA PHE A 67 -30.49 -7.72 -29.14
C PHE A 67 -29.29 -8.59 -28.76
N ALA A 68 -28.75 -8.43 -27.55
CA ALA A 68 -27.60 -9.21 -27.10
C ALA A 68 -27.94 -10.70 -26.90
N ALA A 69 -29.15 -10.99 -26.44
CA ALA A 69 -29.66 -12.36 -26.35
C ALA A 69 -29.86 -12.98 -27.74
N ARG A 70 -30.32 -12.21 -28.74
CA ARG A 70 -30.53 -12.69 -30.11
C ARG A 70 -29.23 -13.16 -30.76
N ASP A 71 -28.16 -12.37 -30.63
CA ASP A 71 -26.85 -12.71 -31.20
C ASP A 71 -26.29 -14.01 -30.57
N ALA A 72 -26.43 -14.16 -29.24
CA ALA A 72 -26.08 -15.40 -28.54
C ALA A 72 -26.87 -16.61 -29.03
N TRP A 73 -28.15 -16.42 -29.41
CA TRP A 73 -29.00 -17.46 -29.97
C TRP A 73 -28.61 -17.87 -31.39
N GLU A 74 -28.31 -16.89 -32.25
CA GLU A 74 -27.86 -17.14 -33.62
C GLU A 74 -26.55 -17.93 -33.62
N LEU A 75 -25.64 -17.63 -32.70
CA LEU A 75 -24.42 -18.42 -32.49
C LEU A 75 -24.74 -19.88 -32.14
N LEU A 76 -25.68 -20.14 -31.22
CA LEU A 76 -26.05 -21.51 -30.81
C LEU A 76 -26.88 -22.27 -31.85
N ALA A 77 -27.54 -21.56 -32.77
CA ALA A 77 -28.15 -22.16 -33.96
C ALA A 77 -27.09 -22.55 -35.00
N GLY A 78 -25.97 -21.80 -35.06
CA GLY A 78 -24.84 -22.01 -35.95
C GLY A 78 -23.84 -23.12 -35.53
N GLN A 79 -24.27 -24.13 -34.76
CA GLN A 79 -23.46 -25.24 -34.22
C GLN A 79 -22.47 -24.90 -33.08
N THR A 80 -22.52 -23.72 -32.47
CA THR A 80 -21.74 -23.48 -31.24
C THR A 80 -22.38 -24.18 -30.03
N LYS A 81 -21.56 -24.60 -29.06
CA LYS A 81 -22.01 -25.28 -27.83
C LYS A 81 -22.30 -24.32 -26.68
N GLU A 82 -21.75 -23.12 -26.75
CA GLU A 82 -21.82 -22.10 -25.69
C GLU A 82 -21.87 -20.70 -26.31
N ALA A 83 -22.64 -19.81 -25.69
CA ALA A 83 -22.65 -18.38 -25.97
C ALA A 83 -22.80 -17.60 -24.65
N SER A 84 -22.42 -16.32 -24.63
CA SER A 84 -22.61 -15.46 -23.48
C SER A 84 -23.09 -14.07 -23.88
N PHE A 85 -23.85 -13.43 -23.01
CA PHE A 85 -24.32 -12.07 -23.19
C PHE A 85 -24.52 -11.38 -21.84
N ASP A 86 -24.41 -10.06 -21.81
CA ASP A 86 -24.59 -9.29 -20.59
C ASP A 86 -25.96 -8.63 -20.60
N ALA A 87 -26.73 -8.86 -19.54
CA ALA A 87 -28.11 -8.39 -19.44
C ALA A 87 -28.54 -8.26 -17.97
N PRO A 88 -29.01 -7.08 -17.52
CA PRO A 88 -29.65 -6.97 -16.22
C PRO A 88 -31.05 -7.60 -16.25
N PRO A 89 -31.43 -8.45 -15.27
CA PRO A 89 -32.78 -8.98 -15.16
C PRO A 89 -33.78 -7.85 -14.88
N ALA A 90 -35.04 -8.05 -15.27
CA ALA A 90 -36.10 -7.12 -14.94
C ALA A 90 -36.38 -7.16 -13.43
N SER A 91 -35.79 -6.22 -12.68
CA SER A 91 -36.06 -6.06 -11.25
C SER A 91 -37.46 -5.51 -10.99
N LYS A 92 -38.18 -6.10 -10.02
CA LYS A 92 -39.45 -5.53 -9.50
C LYS A 92 -39.23 -4.24 -8.71
N ASP A 93 -38.04 -4.04 -8.15
CA ASP A 93 -37.73 -2.95 -7.21
C ASP A 93 -36.90 -1.83 -7.86
N GLY A 94 -36.70 -1.87 -9.18
CA GLY A 94 -35.98 -0.82 -9.94
C GLY A 94 -34.45 -0.83 -9.76
N ALA A 95 -33.89 -1.75 -8.98
CA ALA A 95 -32.44 -1.93 -8.86
C ALA A 95 -31.87 -2.69 -10.08
N TYR A 96 -30.91 -2.09 -10.78
CA TYR A 96 -30.26 -2.66 -11.95
C TYR A 96 -28.97 -3.39 -11.54
N THR A 97 -29.04 -4.72 -11.40
CA THR A 97 -27.84 -5.54 -11.23
C THR A 97 -27.45 -6.12 -12.58
N TRP A 98 -26.24 -5.85 -13.06
CA TRP A 98 -25.76 -6.44 -14.31
C TRP A 98 -25.29 -7.88 -14.10
N TYR A 99 -25.78 -8.77 -14.95
CA TYR A 99 -25.38 -10.17 -14.99
C TYR A 99 -24.75 -10.49 -16.33
N SER A 100 -23.66 -11.27 -16.29
CA SER A 100 -23.16 -11.97 -17.46
C SER A 100 -23.83 -13.35 -17.51
N TRP A 101 -24.64 -13.58 -18.54
CA TRP A 101 -25.36 -14.83 -18.76
C TRP A 101 -24.56 -15.72 -19.69
N ARG A 102 -24.30 -16.94 -19.25
CA ARG A 102 -23.70 -17.99 -20.06
C ARG A 102 -24.75 -19.03 -20.42
N LEU A 103 -24.88 -19.31 -21.71
CA LEU A 103 -25.85 -20.22 -22.30
C LEU A 103 -25.10 -21.44 -22.87
N ILE A 104 -25.39 -22.64 -22.36
CA ILE A 104 -24.69 -23.89 -22.71
C ILE A 104 -25.70 -24.91 -23.23
N THR A 105 -25.39 -25.59 -24.34
CA THR A 105 -26.25 -26.66 -24.85
C THR A 105 -26.03 -27.96 -24.07
N ILE A 106 -27.07 -28.46 -23.37
CA ILE A 106 -27.02 -29.73 -22.64
C ILE A 106 -27.41 -30.90 -23.55
N SER A 107 -28.39 -30.68 -24.43
CA SER A 107 -28.89 -31.65 -25.40
C SER A 107 -29.48 -30.91 -26.60
N ASP A 108 -29.90 -31.65 -27.63
CA ASP A 108 -30.56 -31.05 -28.81
C ASP A 108 -31.82 -30.25 -28.45
N ARG A 109 -32.41 -30.49 -27.27
CA ARG A 109 -33.68 -29.88 -26.84
C ARG A 109 -33.56 -28.78 -25.78
N TYR A 110 -32.49 -28.78 -24.97
CA TYR A 110 -32.40 -27.92 -23.78
C TYR A 110 -31.09 -27.16 -23.67
N LEU A 111 -31.19 -25.94 -23.15
CA LEU A 111 -30.07 -25.05 -22.88
C LEU A 111 -30.01 -24.72 -21.38
N TRP A 112 -28.79 -24.60 -20.87
CA TRP A 112 -28.47 -24.18 -19.52
C TRP A 112 -28.10 -22.69 -19.52
N LEU A 113 -28.79 -21.88 -18.73
CA LEU A 113 -28.44 -20.48 -18.46
C LEU A 113 -27.91 -20.36 -17.05
N MET A 114 -26.73 -19.77 -16.92
CA MET A 114 -26.17 -19.38 -15.62
C MET A 114 -25.79 -17.91 -15.69
N GLY A 115 -26.38 -17.09 -14.83
CA GLY A 115 -26.01 -15.69 -14.68
C GLY A 115 -24.96 -15.55 -13.59
N CYS A 116 -23.89 -14.80 -13.84
CA CYS A 116 -22.92 -14.38 -12.81
C CYS A 116 -23.04 -12.87 -12.59
N VAL A 117 -23.04 -12.42 -11.33
CA VAL A 117 -23.11 -10.99 -10.99
C VAL A 117 -21.80 -10.29 -11.42
N GLN A 118 -21.89 -9.33 -12.34
CA GLN A 118 -20.73 -8.55 -12.76
C GLN A 118 -20.31 -7.53 -11.67
N GLN A 119 -21.27 -7.04 -10.88
CA GLN A 119 -21.11 -5.90 -9.97
C GLN A 119 -20.13 -6.13 -8.80
N GLU A 120 -19.90 -7.37 -8.37
CA GLU A 120 -19.08 -7.64 -7.17
C GLU A 120 -17.59 -7.49 -7.47
N GLN A 121 -17.14 -7.90 -8.65
CA GLN A 121 -15.75 -7.78 -9.07
C GLN A 121 -15.35 -6.31 -9.29
N ASP A 122 -16.19 -5.54 -9.98
CA ASP A 122 -15.92 -4.12 -10.24
C ASP A 122 -15.88 -3.29 -8.95
N LYS A 123 -16.77 -3.60 -7.99
CA LYS A 123 -16.75 -2.97 -6.66
C LYS A 123 -15.49 -3.31 -5.87
N ILE A 124 -15.05 -4.57 -5.87
CA ILE A 124 -13.82 -4.98 -5.19
C ILE A 124 -12.60 -4.28 -5.82
N VAL A 125 -12.50 -4.28 -7.16
CA VAL A 125 -11.41 -3.62 -7.86
C VAL A 125 -11.42 -2.12 -7.60
N GLN A 126 -12.59 -1.48 -7.61
CA GLN A 126 -12.72 -0.06 -7.33
C GLN A 126 -12.34 0.28 -5.88
N THR A 127 -12.86 -0.49 -4.91
CA THR A 127 -12.49 -0.34 -3.50
C THR A 127 -10.99 -0.54 -3.30
N LEU A 128 -10.39 -1.54 -3.95
CA LEU A 128 -8.95 -1.78 -3.90
C LEU A 128 -8.16 -0.61 -4.50
N LYS A 129 -8.61 -0.04 -5.62
CA LYS A 129 -7.99 1.15 -6.22
C LYS A 129 -8.06 2.36 -5.29
N GLU A 130 -9.19 2.58 -4.65
CA GLU A 130 -9.39 3.68 -3.69
C GLU A 130 -8.50 3.51 -2.45
N GLU A 131 -8.42 2.29 -1.92
CA GLU A 131 -7.55 1.93 -0.81
C GLU A 131 -6.06 2.11 -1.15
N VAL A 132 -5.61 1.63 -2.32
CA VAL A 132 -4.24 1.84 -2.80
C VAL A 132 -3.94 3.32 -3.01
N ALA A 133 -4.87 4.08 -3.61
CA ALA A 133 -4.71 5.51 -3.80
C ALA A 133 -4.62 6.26 -2.46
N ARG A 134 -5.43 5.89 -1.48
CA ARG A 134 -5.40 6.44 -0.13
C ARG A 134 -4.06 6.17 0.56
N LEU A 135 -3.58 4.92 0.52
CA LEU A 135 -2.29 4.54 1.09
C LEU A 135 -1.12 5.27 0.41
N ARG A 136 -1.13 5.38 -0.92
CA ARG A 136 -0.14 6.18 -1.66
C ARG A 136 -0.16 7.64 -1.22
N GLY A 137 -1.34 8.24 -1.08
CA GLY A 137 -1.48 9.60 -0.57
C GLY A 137 -0.86 9.79 0.81
N PHE A 138 -1.07 8.84 1.73
CA PHE A 138 -0.43 8.89 3.05
C PHE A 138 1.10 8.86 2.98
N ILE A 139 1.66 8.00 2.13
CA ILE A 139 3.11 7.85 1.96
C ILE A 139 3.72 9.08 1.27
N ASP A 140 3.04 9.67 0.29
CA ASP A 140 3.51 10.86 -0.43
C ASP A 140 3.45 12.15 0.39
N HIS A 141 2.54 12.20 1.38
CA HIS A 141 2.46 13.32 2.33
C HIS A 141 3.30 13.13 3.59
N ALA A 142 3.96 11.97 3.75
CA ALA A 142 4.93 11.80 4.82
C ALA A 142 6.15 12.68 4.55
N GLY A 143 6.65 13.36 5.59
CA GLY A 143 7.89 14.15 5.49
C GLY A 143 9.15 13.29 5.40
N ASP A 144 9.05 12.01 5.75
CA ASP A 144 10.14 11.04 5.60
C ASP A 144 10.22 10.56 4.14
N LEU A 145 11.44 10.30 3.68
CA LEU A 145 11.71 9.77 2.36
C LEU A 145 11.53 8.25 2.40
N PHE A 146 10.75 7.70 1.47
CA PHE A 146 10.53 6.25 1.37
C PHE A 146 11.23 5.70 0.14
N PHE A 147 11.93 4.59 0.33
CA PHE A 147 12.52 3.80 -0.74
C PHE A 147 12.14 2.33 -0.55
N ALA A 148 11.87 1.66 -1.66
CA ALA A 148 11.85 0.21 -1.74
C ALA A 148 12.90 -0.23 -2.76
N HIS A 149 13.68 -1.26 -2.43
CA HIS A 149 14.63 -1.86 -3.35
C HIS A 149 14.62 -3.39 -3.24
N ASP A 150 15.04 -4.07 -4.31
CA ASP A 150 15.19 -5.52 -4.34
C ASP A 150 16.44 -6.00 -3.59
N MET A 151 16.66 -7.32 -3.59
CA MET A 151 17.82 -7.97 -2.97
C MET A 151 19.09 -7.91 -3.84
N GLU A 152 19.13 -7.04 -4.83
CA GLU A 152 20.30 -6.68 -5.65
C GLU A 152 20.64 -5.19 -5.50
N GLY A 153 19.77 -4.44 -4.83
CA GLY A 153 19.90 -3.04 -4.47
C GLY A 153 19.32 -2.11 -5.53
N GLN A 154 18.54 -2.63 -6.48
CA GLN A 154 17.84 -1.82 -7.46
C GLN A 154 16.62 -1.18 -6.81
N ILE A 155 16.52 0.14 -6.90
CA ILE A 155 15.36 0.86 -6.37
C ILE A 155 14.15 0.52 -7.24
N VAL A 156 13.09 0.01 -6.61
CA VAL A 156 11.84 -0.39 -7.28
C VAL A 156 10.69 0.56 -7.01
N ASP A 157 10.74 1.31 -5.91
CA ASP A 157 9.77 2.36 -5.64
C ASP A 157 10.33 3.47 -4.73
N VAL A 158 9.76 4.66 -4.89
CA VAL A 158 10.09 5.85 -4.09
C VAL A 158 8.85 6.73 -3.91
N ASN A 159 8.74 7.40 -2.76
CA ASN A 159 7.69 8.40 -2.57
C ASN A 159 8.07 9.78 -3.10
N ARG A 160 7.09 10.69 -3.09
CA ARG A 160 7.30 12.09 -3.47
C ARG A 160 8.41 12.80 -2.71
N ALA A 161 8.44 12.65 -1.38
CA ALA A 161 9.44 13.31 -0.55
C ALA A 161 10.88 12.92 -0.94
N ALA A 162 11.10 11.66 -1.35
CA ALA A 162 12.42 11.16 -1.75
C ALA A 162 13.00 11.93 -2.95
N TYR A 163 12.26 12.04 -4.05
CA TYR A 163 12.79 12.69 -5.26
C TYR A 163 12.84 14.21 -5.13
N GLU A 164 11.90 14.84 -4.41
CA GLU A 164 11.93 16.28 -4.14
C GLU A 164 13.11 16.67 -3.24
N CYS A 165 13.38 15.91 -2.17
CA CYS A 165 14.48 16.19 -1.24
C CYS A 165 15.87 15.98 -1.87
N LEU A 166 16.01 14.93 -2.71
CA LEU A 166 17.29 14.59 -3.32
C LEU A 166 17.55 15.29 -4.65
N GLY A 167 16.54 15.95 -5.22
CA GLY A 167 16.65 16.70 -6.48
C GLY A 167 16.69 15.83 -7.74
N TYR A 168 16.27 14.57 -7.65
CA TYR A 168 16.12 13.66 -8.80
C TYR A 168 14.68 13.67 -9.31
N THR A 169 14.47 13.15 -10.50
CA THR A 169 13.13 12.68 -10.92
C THR A 169 12.86 11.28 -10.38
N ARG A 170 11.59 10.87 -10.35
CA ARG A 170 11.23 9.51 -9.94
C ARG A 170 11.91 8.46 -10.83
N GLU A 171 11.89 8.67 -12.13
CA GLU A 171 12.45 7.76 -13.13
C GLU A 171 13.97 7.63 -12.97
N GLU A 172 14.67 8.72 -12.67
CA GLU A 172 16.10 8.70 -12.35
C GLU A 172 16.39 7.89 -11.10
N LEU A 173 15.63 8.07 -10.00
CA LEU A 173 15.83 7.28 -8.78
C LEU A 173 15.57 5.79 -9.01
N LEU A 174 14.55 5.42 -9.78
CA LEU A 174 14.25 4.02 -10.09
C LEU A 174 15.31 3.37 -10.98
N ALA A 175 16.04 4.15 -11.76
CA ALA A 175 17.16 3.65 -12.57
C ALA A 175 18.44 3.47 -11.74
N LEU A 176 18.55 4.14 -10.59
CA LEU A 176 19.75 4.13 -9.76
C LEU A 176 19.78 2.92 -8.80
N PRO A 177 20.93 2.26 -8.63
CA PRO A 177 21.13 1.33 -7.53
C PRO A 177 21.34 2.11 -6.22
N VAL A 178 20.92 1.52 -5.11
CA VAL A 178 21.06 2.11 -3.76
C VAL A 178 22.51 2.46 -3.40
N SER A 179 23.50 1.73 -3.94
CA SER A 179 24.93 2.00 -3.72
C SER A 179 25.45 3.27 -4.41
N GLU A 180 24.75 3.77 -5.44
CA GLU A 180 25.08 5.06 -6.05
C GLU A 180 24.44 6.22 -5.28
N LEU A 181 23.24 5.98 -4.74
CA LEU A 181 22.55 6.92 -3.85
C LEU A 181 23.26 7.06 -2.50
N ASP A 182 23.71 5.97 -1.91
CA ASP A 182 24.40 5.93 -0.62
C ASP A 182 25.87 5.49 -0.80
N PRO A 183 26.82 6.44 -0.77
CA PRO A 183 28.24 6.16 -0.99
C PRO A 183 28.89 5.36 0.14
N SER A 184 28.24 5.28 1.30
CA SER A 184 28.75 4.51 2.44
C SER A 184 28.57 3.01 2.24
N ILE A 185 27.71 2.60 1.30
CA ILE A 185 27.37 1.21 1.05
C ILE A 185 27.98 0.75 -0.27
N LYS A 186 28.83 -0.27 -0.21
CA LYS A 186 29.30 -0.96 -1.42
C LYS A 186 28.30 -2.03 -1.83
N ARG A 187 28.05 -2.16 -3.14
CA ARG A 187 27.17 -3.20 -3.69
C ARG A 187 27.52 -4.62 -3.21
N SER A 188 28.80 -4.91 -3.03
CA SER A 188 29.29 -6.19 -2.51
C SER A 188 28.93 -6.48 -1.05
N GLN A 189 28.59 -5.46 -0.27
CA GLN A 189 28.24 -5.58 1.16
C GLN A 189 26.74 -5.76 1.38
N LEU A 190 25.91 -5.41 0.39
CA LEU A 190 24.46 -5.44 0.48
C LEU A 190 23.92 -6.83 0.86
N GLY A 191 24.37 -7.88 0.16
CA GLY A 191 23.95 -9.25 0.46
C GLY A 191 24.31 -9.71 1.87
N GLY A 192 25.37 -9.17 2.48
CA GLY A 192 25.74 -9.44 3.87
C GLY A 192 24.93 -8.65 4.89
N ILE A 193 24.53 -7.41 4.55
CA ILE A 193 23.66 -6.58 5.40
C ILE A 193 22.27 -7.21 5.48
N TRP A 194 21.69 -7.59 4.34
CA TRP A 194 20.33 -8.11 4.28
C TRP A 194 20.18 -9.50 4.89
N LYS A 195 21.19 -10.38 4.72
CA LYS A 195 21.20 -11.72 5.36
C LYS A 195 21.21 -11.67 6.90
N ARG A 196 21.59 -10.54 7.49
CA ARG A 196 21.58 -10.36 8.96
C ARG A 196 20.26 -9.78 9.47
N MET A 197 19.35 -9.38 8.59
CA MET A 197 18.05 -8.86 8.99
C MET A 197 17.03 -9.99 9.10
N THR A 198 16.32 -10.01 10.22
CA THR A 198 15.16 -10.89 10.42
C THR A 198 13.95 -10.25 9.74
N PRO A 199 13.17 -11.00 8.94
CA PRO A 199 11.91 -10.50 8.39
C PRO A 199 11.00 -9.93 9.49
N GLY A 200 10.48 -8.72 9.28
CA GLY A 200 9.63 -8.01 10.25
C GLY A 200 10.37 -7.22 11.35
N GLU A 201 11.69 -7.39 11.51
CA GLU A 201 12.48 -6.54 12.41
C GLU A 201 13.03 -5.32 11.67
N ALA A 202 12.98 -4.16 12.34
CA ALA A 202 13.52 -2.92 11.83
C ALA A 202 14.87 -2.61 12.48
N ILE A 203 15.85 -2.16 11.69
CA ILE A 203 17.12 -1.63 12.19
C ILE A 203 17.22 -0.14 11.86
N THR A 204 17.80 0.63 12.77
CA THR A 204 18.08 2.06 12.55
C THR A 204 19.58 2.27 12.41
N VAL A 205 19.99 2.96 11.34
CA VAL A 205 21.39 3.27 11.04
C VAL A 205 21.50 4.71 10.53
N GLU A 206 22.62 5.38 10.81
CA GLU A 206 22.92 6.66 10.17
C GLU A 206 23.72 6.43 8.89
N SER A 207 23.41 7.22 7.85
CA SER A 207 24.09 7.17 6.56
C SER A 207 24.15 8.53 5.87
N HIS A 208 24.65 8.57 4.63
CA HIS A 208 24.68 9.77 3.80
C HIS A 208 24.13 9.46 2.41
N HIS A 209 23.07 10.18 2.02
CA HIS A 209 22.58 10.12 0.65
C HIS A 209 23.23 11.21 -0.20
N ARG A 210 23.51 10.89 -1.46
CA ARG A 210 24.04 11.82 -2.45
C ARG A 210 22.90 12.42 -3.26
N ARG A 211 22.73 13.74 -3.16
CA ARG A 211 21.79 14.50 -4.00
C ARG A 211 22.29 14.57 -5.45
N LYS A 212 21.40 14.96 -6.37
CA LYS A 212 21.73 15.08 -7.80
C LYS A 212 22.85 16.09 -8.09
N ASP A 213 22.94 17.15 -7.28
CA ASP A 213 24.01 18.15 -7.36
C ASP A 213 25.37 17.65 -6.83
N GLY A 214 25.42 16.41 -6.31
CA GLY A 214 26.61 15.79 -5.73
C GLY A 214 26.80 16.03 -4.24
N SER A 215 26.00 16.90 -3.61
CA SER A 215 26.06 17.16 -2.17
C SER A 215 25.65 15.93 -1.36
N LEU A 216 26.24 15.78 -0.18
CA LEU A 216 25.90 14.71 0.75
C LEU A 216 24.92 15.22 1.80
N CYS A 217 23.83 14.49 1.97
CA CYS A 217 22.82 14.71 2.97
C CYS A 217 22.95 13.66 4.09
N PRO A 218 23.15 14.04 5.35
CA PRO A 218 23.11 13.09 6.45
C PRO A 218 21.68 12.57 6.63
N MET A 219 21.55 11.25 6.73
CA MET A 219 20.26 10.56 6.85
C MET A 219 20.25 9.63 8.05
N GLU A 220 19.12 9.59 8.77
CA GLU A 220 18.78 8.49 9.66
C GLU A 220 17.89 7.51 8.88
N LEU A 221 18.35 6.28 8.70
CA LEU A 221 17.66 5.24 7.94
C LEU A 221 17.04 4.23 8.88
N ARG A 222 15.75 3.96 8.72
CA ARG A 222 15.07 2.81 9.30
C ARG A 222 14.81 1.78 8.21
N LEU A 223 15.49 0.64 8.30
CA LEU A 223 15.47 -0.43 7.30
C LEU A 223 14.63 -1.59 7.80
N MET A 224 13.81 -2.19 6.92
CA MET A 224 12.99 -3.37 7.22
C MET A 224 12.86 -4.27 5.98
N LEU A 225 12.96 -5.59 6.18
CA LEU A 225 12.58 -6.57 5.16
C LEU A 225 11.07 -6.78 5.18
N PHE A 226 10.44 -6.72 4.00
CA PHE A 226 9.01 -6.94 3.82
C PHE A 226 8.72 -7.78 2.56
N GLY A 227 7.59 -8.47 2.56
CA GLY A 227 7.15 -9.33 1.44
C GLY A 227 7.23 -10.83 1.77
N PRO A 228 6.60 -11.68 0.93
CA PRO A 228 6.72 -13.13 1.04
C PRO A 228 8.13 -13.60 0.64
N ASP A 229 8.55 -14.79 1.08
CA ASP A 229 9.92 -15.30 0.91
C ASP A 229 10.48 -15.24 -0.53
N HIS A 230 9.62 -15.26 -1.55
CA HIS A 230 9.98 -15.24 -2.98
C HIS A 230 9.97 -13.83 -3.62
N ASP A 231 9.50 -12.82 -2.91
CA ASP A 231 9.49 -11.40 -3.32
C ASP A 231 9.88 -10.54 -2.12
N LEU A 232 10.96 -10.94 -1.44
CA LEU A 232 11.53 -10.18 -0.34
C LEU A 232 12.10 -8.87 -0.88
N ARG A 233 11.65 -7.77 -0.27
CA ARG A 233 12.09 -6.42 -0.59
C ARG A 233 12.58 -5.73 0.66
N MET A 234 13.48 -4.78 0.45
CA MET A 234 13.90 -3.87 1.51
C MET A 234 13.08 -2.60 1.44
N MET A 235 12.50 -2.19 2.56
CA MET A 235 11.95 -0.86 2.76
C MET A 235 12.93 -0.05 3.58
N ALA A 236 13.26 1.15 3.09
CA ALA A 236 14.03 2.14 3.81
C ALA A 236 13.19 3.40 4.01
N VAL A 237 13.00 3.79 5.26
CA VAL A 237 12.47 5.11 5.63
C VAL A 237 13.67 5.96 6.01
N ALA A 238 13.95 6.99 5.23
CA ALA A 238 15.08 7.89 5.41
C ALA A 238 14.59 9.26 5.90
N ARG A 239 15.21 9.76 6.95
CA ARG A 239 14.94 11.09 7.49
C ARG A 239 16.17 11.96 7.37
N ASP A 240 16.01 13.12 6.74
CA ASP A 240 17.05 14.15 6.71
C ASP A 240 17.27 14.69 8.13
N ILE A 241 18.50 14.54 8.64
CA ILE A 241 18.88 14.98 9.98
C ILE A 241 19.78 16.23 9.96
N THR A 242 19.89 16.92 8.83
CA THR A 242 20.75 18.11 8.65
C THR A 242 20.45 19.16 9.72
N GLN A 243 19.20 19.60 9.83
CA GLN A 243 18.79 20.62 10.82
C GLN A 243 19.05 20.18 12.27
N ARG A 244 18.85 18.89 12.56
CA ARG A 244 19.11 18.32 13.89
C ARG A 244 20.60 18.37 14.22
N ARG A 245 21.46 17.99 13.27
CA ARG A 245 22.93 18.04 13.46
C ARG A 245 23.43 19.47 13.61
N GLU A 246 22.95 20.39 12.79
CA GLU A 246 23.29 21.82 12.89
C GLU A 246 22.90 22.40 14.26
N ALA A 247 21.69 22.09 14.74
CA ALA A 247 21.24 22.52 16.06
C ALA A 247 22.08 21.92 17.20
N ASP A 248 22.44 20.63 17.10
CA ASP A 248 23.28 19.96 18.09
C ASP A 248 24.71 20.53 18.12
N GLU A 249 25.28 20.86 16.95
CA GLU A 249 26.59 21.51 16.84
C GLU A 249 26.58 22.95 17.38
N ALA A 250 25.57 23.75 17.01
CA ALA A 250 25.41 25.11 17.53
C ALA A 250 25.28 25.10 19.07
N LYS A 251 24.51 24.16 19.61
CA LYS A 251 24.37 23.97 21.07
C LYS A 251 25.70 23.61 21.74
N LYS A 252 26.50 22.73 21.13
CA LYS A 252 27.83 22.36 21.64
C LYS A 252 28.77 23.56 21.68
N LEU A 253 28.82 24.34 20.59
CA LEU A 253 29.64 25.56 20.51
C LEU A 253 29.24 26.59 21.57
N LEU A 254 27.94 26.88 21.68
CA LEU A 254 27.43 27.84 22.68
C LEU A 254 27.71 27.37 24.11
N THR A 255 27.56 26.07 24.38
CA THR A 255 27.86 25.51 25.72
C THR A 255 29.34 25.65 26.06
N GLN A 256 30.24 25.50 25.08
CA GLN A 256 31.67 25.69 25.26
C GLN A 256 32.01 27.15 25.54
N GLU A 257 31.49 28.09 24.75
CA GLU A 257 31.69 29.54 24.94
C GLU A 257 31.16 30.02 26.31
N LEU A 258 30.00 29.52 26.74
CA LEU A 258 29.44 29.81 28.06
C LEU A 258 30.34 29.31 29.20
N ARG A 259 30.94 28.12 29.05
CA ARG A 259 31.88 27.57 30.04
C ARG A 259 33.13 28.44 30.16
N GLU A 260 33.72 28.83 29.04
CA GLU A 260 34.93 29.66 29.01
C GLU A 260 34.68 31.05 29.62
N THR A 261 33.56 31.68 29.24
CA THR A 261 33.16 32.99 29.79
C THR A 261 32.90 32.92 31.29
N ARG A 262 32.22 31.86 31.76
CA ARG A 262 31.98 31.63 33.19
C ARG A 262 33.29 31.49 33.95
N ASP A 263 34.23 30.70 33.45
CA ASP A 263 35.50 30.46 34.13
C ASP A 263 36.37 31.72 34.20
N ALA A 264 36.37 32.53 33.14
CA ALA A 264 37.02 33.84 33.14
C ALA A 264 36.39 34.79 34.17
N ALA A 265 35.05 34.86 34.23
CA ALA A 265 34.33 35.68 35.20
C ALA A 265 34.59 35.23 36.65
N LEU A 266 34.61 33.91 36.90
CA LEU A 266 34.94 33.35 38.22
C LEU A 266 36.37 33.66 38.65
N LYS A 267 37.34 33.55 37.73
CA LYS A 267 38.74 33.95 37.99
C LYS A 267 38.80 35.44 38.33
N ALA A 268 38.20 36.31 37.52
CA ALA A 268 38.19 37.76 37.76
C ALA A 268 37.54 38.11 39.11
N ASN A 269 36.42 37.47 39.46
CA ASN A 269 35.75 37.68 40.74
C ASN A 269 36.61 37.22 41.93
N LYS A 270 37.28 36.07 41.79
CA LYS A 270 38.24 35.58 42.80
C LYS A 270 39.43 36.53 42.96
N PHE A 271 40.03 36.99 41.87
CA PHE A 271 41.11 37.99 41.92
C PHE A 271 40.66 39.28 42.59
N LYS A 272 39.46 39.79 42.26
CA LYS A 272 38.88 40.97 42.90
C LYS A 272 38.71 40.77 44.41
N SER A 273 38.20 39.62 44.83
CA SER A 273 37.99 39.30 46.25
C SER A 273 39.30 39.24 47.03
N ILE A 274 40.32 38.56 46.47
CA ILE A 274 41.66 38.48 47.06
C ILE A 274 42.30 39.88 47.13
N PHE A 275 42.22 40.65 46.05
CA PHE A 275 42.77 42.00 45.99
C PHE A 275 42.15 42.92 47.07
N LEU A 276 40.82 42.94 47.19
CA LEU A 276 40.13 43.76 48.20
C LEU A 276 40.47 43.35 49.64
N ALA A 277 40.58 42.04 49.90
CA ALA A 277 40.98 41.54 51.21
C ALA A 277 42.42 41.97 51.57
N ASN A 278 43.35 41.82 50.63
CA ASN A 278 44.75 42.19 50.83
C ASN A 278 44.92 43.71 51.00
N MET A 279 44.31 44.53 50.14
CA MET A 279 44.36 46.00 50.24
C MET A 279 43.77 46.51 51.56
N SER A 280 42.68 45.92 52.04
CA SER A 280 42.12 46.27 53.35
C SER A 280 43.10 45.97 54.48
N HIS A 281 43.79 44.84 54.43
CA HIS A 281 44.79 44.47 55.42
C HIS A 281 45.98 45.45 55.42
N GLU A 282 46.50 45.79 54.25
CA GLU A 282 47.64 46.69 54.11
C GLU A 282 47.32 48.15 54.44
N LEU A 283 46.10 48.62 54.18
CA LEU A 283 45.69 49.98 54.55
C LEU A 283 45.42 50.11 56.05
N ARG A 284 44.83 49.09 56.67
CA ARG A 284 44.48 49.11 58.10
C ARG A 284 45.71 49.10 59.00
N THR A 285 46.80 48.46 58.57
CA THR A 285 48.04 48.34 59.35
C THR A 285 48.68 49.70 59.70
N PRO A 286 49.01 50.59 58.73
CA PRO A 286 49.52 51.93 59.02
C PRO A 286 48.46 52.83 59.65
N LEU A 287 47.17 52.69 59.29
CA LEU A 287 46.11 53.51 59.87
C LEU A 287 45.96 53.28 61.38
N ASN A 288 46.00 52.01 61.81
CA ASN A 288 45.96 51.65 63.23
C ASN A 288 47.21 52.15 63.98
N ALA A 289 48.37 52.16 63.33
CA ALA A 289 49.59 52.73 63.91
C ALA A 289 49.46 54.24 64.11
N ILE A 290 48.91 54.98 63.14
CA ILE A 290 48.70 56.43 63.25
C ILE A 290 47.64 56.76 64.32
N ILE A 291 46.54 56.02 64.34
CA ILE A 291 45.47 56.22 65.34
C ILE A 291 46.00 56.00 66.76
N GLY A 292 46.78 54.94 66.98
CA GLY A 292 47.42 54.66 68.28
C GLY A 292 48.48 55.66 68.74
N TYR A 293 48.94 56.58 67.87
CA TYR A 293 49.81 57.70 68.23
C TYR A 293 49.05 58.99 68.55
N THR A 294 47.73 59.01 68.32
CA THR A 294 46.86 60.18 68.52
C THR A 294 45.89 60.05 69.70
N GLU A 295 45.90 58.90 70.38
CA GLU A 295 45.39 58.71 71.74
C GLU A 295 46.54 58.83 72.76
#